data_AF-A0A378U8K2-F1
#
_entry.id   AF-A0A378U8K2-F1
#
_cell.length_a   1.000
_cell.length_b   1.000
_cell.length_c   1.000
_cell.angle_alpha   90.00
_cell.angle_beta   90.00
_cell.angle_gamma   90.00
#
_symmetry.space_group_name_H-M   'P 1'
#
loop_
_entity.id
_entity.type
_entity.pdbx_description
1 polymer ?
#
loop_
_entity_poly.entity_id
_entity_poly.type
_entity_poly.pdbx_seq_one_letter_code
_entity_poly.pdbx_strand_id
1 'polypeptide(L)'
;MLAQLLPEVRDVRRIGSCALDLCMVAAGRLDAYYEEDVQVWDWAAAALIAAEAGATVWLPTAPGAEYAAASAPGIADELRDALAGAGMDL
;
A
#
# COMPACT_ATOMS: atom_id res chain seq x y z
N MET A 1 6.08 -5.40 -12.27
CA MET A 1 5.62 -5.53 -10.89
C MET A 1 4.42 -6.47 -10.74
N LEU A 2 3.16 -6.07 -11.05
CA LEU A 2 1.96 -6.85 -10.68
C LEU A 2 2.02 -8.36 -11.03
N ALA A 3 2.44 -8.72 -12.24
CA ALA A 3 2.52 -10.13 -12.66
C ALA A 3 3.45 -10.99 -11.78
N GLN A 4 4.44 -10.39 -11.12
CA GLN A 4 5.36 -11.07 -10.21
C GLN A 4 4.75 -11.25 -8.81
N LEU A 5 3.78 -10.42 -8.43
CA LEU A 5 3.06 -10.53 -7.16
C LEU A 5 1.89 -11.52 -7.23
N LEU A 6 1.34 -11.78 -8.42
CA LEU A 6 0.19 -12.68 -8.61
C LEU A 6 0.36 -14.08 -7.98
N PRO A 7 1.54 -14.72 -7.98
CA PRO A 7 1.73 -16.01 -7.31
C PRO A 7 1.74 -15.94 -5.78
N GLU A 8 2.07 -14.77 -5.22
CA GLU A 8 2.28 -14.55 -3.78
C GLU A 8 0.99 -14.11 -3.06
N VAL A 9 -0.01 -13.65 -3.82
CA VAL A 9 -1.29 -13.16 -3.30
C VAL A 9 -2.45 -14.05 -3.71
N ARG A 10 -3.50 -14.07 -2.89
CA ARG A 10 -4.72 -14.81 -3.24
C ARG A 10 -5.45 -14.20 -4.42
N ASP A 11 -5.55 -12.87 -4.44
CA ASP A 11 -6.32 -12.12 -5.43
C ASP A 11 -5.96 -10.62 -5.35
N VAL A 12 -6.34 -9.85 -6.38
CA VAL A 12 -6.05 -8.41 -6.48
C VAL A 12 -7.35 -7.62 -6.66
N ARG A 13 -7.43 -6.46 -6.02
CA ARG A 13 -8.52 -5.49 -6.22
C ARG A 13 -7.93 -4.20 -6.77
N ARG A 14 -8.66 -3.55 -7.67
CA ARG A 14 -8.29 -2.26 -8.26
C ARG A 14 -9.51 -1.36 -8.30
N ILE A 15 -9.76 -0.66 -7.20
CA ILE A 15 -10.95 0.18 -7.02
C ILE A 15 -10.78 1.52 -7.75
N GLY A 16 -9.53 1.96 -7.97
CA GLY A 16 -9.21 3.17 -8.72
C GLY A 16 -9.25 4.43 -7.87
N SER A 17 -9.05 4.31 -6.55
CA SER A 17 -8.97 5.43 -5.63
C SER A 17 -8.02 5.09 -4.49
N CYS A 18 -6.82 5.67 -4.52
CA CYS A 18 -5.80 5.53 -3.48
C CYS A 18 -6.36 5.75 -2.07
N ALA A 19 -7.12 6.85 -1.88
CA ALA A 19 -7.75 7.16 -0.60
C ALA A 19 -8.72 6.05 -0.12
N LEU A 20 -9.56 5.51 -1.02
CA LEU A 20 -10.50 4.45 -0.64
C LEU A 20 -9.78 3.13 -0.40
N ASP A 21 -8.78 2.79 -1.20
CA ASP A 21 -8.02 1.55 -1.04
C ASP A 21 -7.24 1.54 0.30
N LEU A 22 -6.62 2.66 0.69
CA LEU A 22 -6.02 2.81 2.03
C LEU A 22 -7.06 2.68 3.15
N CYS A 23 -8.24 3.28 3.00
CA CYS A 23 -9.33 3.11 3.97
C CYS A 23 -9.87 1.67 4.01
N MET A 24 -9.77 0.92 2.91
CA MET A 24 -10.15 -0.49 2.87
C MET A 24 -9.14 -1.37 3.62
N VAL A 25 -7.84 -1.01 3.60
CA VAL A 25 -6.83 -1.61 4.51
C VAL A 25 -7.17 -1.29 5.96
N ALA A 26 -7.44 -0.01 6.27
CA ALA A 26 -7.84 0.42 7.62
C ALA A 26 -9.07 -0.33 8.15
N ALA A 27 -10.04 -0.61 7.27
CA ALA A 27 -11.27 -1.33 7.61
C ALA A 27 -11.12 -2.87 7.61
N GLY A 28 -9.92 -3.41 7.35
CA GLY A 28 -9.66 -4.85 7.28
C GLY A 28 -10.35 -5.55 6.10
N ARG A 29 -10.70 -4.82 5.04
CA ARG A 29 -11.31 -5.35 3.82
C ARG A 29 -10.27 -5.71 2.75
N LEU A 30 -9.10 -5.09 2.81
CA LEU A 30 -7.91 -5.46 2.06
C LEU A 30 -6.78 -5.74 3.05
N ASP A 31 -5.96 -6.73 2.76
CA ASP A 31 -4.78 -7.03 3.58
C ASP A 31 -3.63 -6.05 3.28
N ALA A 32 -3.55 -5.54 2.04
CA ALA A 32 -2.51 -4.63 1.59
C ALA A 32 -2.96 -3.73 0.43
N TYR A 33 -2.23 -2.63 0.26
CA TYR A 33 -2.33 -1.68 -0.84
C TYR A 33 -0.93 -1.18 -1.20
N TYR A 34 -0.68 -0.99 -2.49
CA TYR A 34 0.49 -0.28 -3.01
C TYR A 34 0.11 0.43 -4.32
N GLU A 35 0.67 1.61 -4.57
CA GLU A 35 0.56 2.31 -5.86
C GLU A 35 1.77 3.25 -6.06
N GLU A 36 2.24 3.35 -7.30
CA GLU A 36 3.24 4.33 -7.76
C GLU A 36 2.53 5.52 -8.40
N ASP A 37 3.22 6.66 -8.54
CA ASP A 37 2.75 7.88 -9.19
C ASP A 37 1.52 8.52 -8.50
N VAL A 38 1.36 8.33 -7.19
CA VAL A 38 0.32 8.97 -6.37
C VAL A 38 0.84 10.19 -5.62
N GLN A 39 0.01 11.22 -5.54
CA GLN A 39 0.37 12.52 -4.99
C GLN A 39 -0.06 12.63 -3.53
N VAL A 40 0.51 13.59 -2.80
CA VAL A 40 0.22 13.78 -1.36
C VAL A 40 -1.29 13.93 -1.08
N TRP A 41 -2.03 14.59 -1.98
CA TRP A 41 -3.48 14.75 -1.82
C TRP A 41 -4.28 13.47 -2.03
N ASP A 42 -3.72 12.46 -2.71
CA ASP A 42 -4.38 11.18 -2.94
C ASP A 42 -4.36 10.28 -1.69
N TRP A 43 -3.29 10.37 -0.87
CA TRP A 43 -3.10 9.50 0.30
C TRP A 43 -3.10 10.20 1.66
N ALA A 44 -2.82 11.51 1.79
CA ALA A 44 -2.55 12.14 3.08
C ALA A 44 -3.65 11.91 4.14
N ALA A 45 -4.92 12.06 3.76
CA ALA A 45 -6.03 11.85 4.68
C ALA A 45 -6.19 10.36 5.06
N ALA A 46 -6.14 9.46 4.07
CA ALA A 46 -6.36 8.05 4.29
C ALA A 46 -5.19 7.34 4.96
N ALA A 47 -3.96 7.82 4.76
CA ALA A 47 -2.76 7.31 5.42
C ALA A 47 -2.82 7.49 6.93
N LEU A 48 -3.31 8.65 7.41
CA LEU A 48 -3.54 8.86 8.84
C LEU A 48 -4.60 7.89 9.37
N ILE A 49 -5.71 7.71 8.64
CA ILE A 49 -6.77 6.76 9.02
C ILE A 49 -6.22 5.33 9.11
N ALA A 50 -5.44 4.90 8.14
CA ALA A 50 -4.82 3.57 8.12
C ALA A 50 -3.84 3.37 9.28
N ALA A 51 -2.97 4.36 9.55
CA ALA A 51 -2.02 4.32 10.65
C ALA A 51 -2.73 4.22 12.01
N GLU A 52 -3.78 5.03 12.25
CA GLU A 52 -4.57 4.98 13.50
C GLU A 52 -5.38 3.69 13.66
N ALA A 53 -5.72 3.02 12.55
CA ALA A 53 -6.31 1.69 12.56
C ALA A 53 -5.28 0.56 12.81
N GLY A 54 -3.99 0.89 12.95
CA GLY A 54 -2.91 -0.06 13.21
C GLY A 54 -2.28 -0.68 11.96
N ALA A 55 -2.57 -0.15 10.76
CA ALA A 55 -1.87 -0.56 9.55
C ALA A 55 -0.41 -0.11 9.59
N THR A 56 0.48 -0.89 8.99
CA THR A 56 1.82 -0.39 8.64
C THR A 56 1.70 0.42 7.36
N VAL A 57 2.23 1.63 7.35
CA VAL A 57 2.09 2.59 6.24
C VAL A 57 3.49 3.04 5.79
N TRP A 58 3.73 3.00 4.49
CA TRP A 58 4.96 3.48 3.84
C TRP A 58 4.61 4.62 2.89
N LEU A 59 5.25 5.76 3.13
CA LEU A 59 5.01 7.01 2.40
C LEU A 59 6.34 7.60 1.96
N PRO A 60 6.36 8.33 0.83
CA PRO A 60 7.55 8.97 0.33
C PRO A 60 8.09 9.97 1.34
N THR A 61 9.37 9.77 1.71
CA THR A 61 10.11 10.70 2.58
C THR A 61 11.00 11.65 1.77
N ALA A 62 11.33 11.29 0.53
CA ALA A 62 12.16 12.07 -0.38
C ALA A 62 11.31 12.93 -1.32
N PRO A 63 11.71 14.18 -1.61
CA PRO A 63 11.08 15.00 -2.64
C PRO A 63 11.13 14.29 -4.01
N GLY A 64 9.98 14.21 -4.69
CA GLY A 64 9.86 13.58 -6.01
C GLY A 64 9.68 12.06 -5.99
N ALA A 65 9.66 11.43 -4.82
CA ALA A 65 9.15 10.07 -4.69
C ALA A 65 7.62 10.11 -4.62
N GLU A 66 6.96 9.33 -5.47
CA GLU A 66 5.50 9.32 -5.63
C GLU A 66 5.01 7.89 -5.49
N TYR A 67 4.67 7.50 -4.27
CA TYR A 67 4.06 6.21 -3.98
C TYR A 67 3.23 6.29 -2.71
N ALA A 68 2.43 5.27 -2.47
CA ALA A 68 1.89 4.99 -1.15
C ALA A 68 1.67 3.49 -1.03
N ALA A 69 2.01 2.94 0.14
CA ALA A 69 1.70 1.56 0.45
C ALA A 69 1.22 1.44 1.90
N ALA A 70 0.37 0.44 2.14
CA ALA A 70 -0.04 0.08 3.48
C ALA A 70 -0.39 -1.40 3.56
N SER A 71 -0.29 -1.98 4.76
CA SER A 71 -0.70 -3.36 5.00
C SER A 71 -1.24 -3.57 6.41
N ALA A 72 -1.96 -4.67 6.60
CA ALA A 72 -2.12 -5.27 7.90
C ALA A 72 -0.73 -5.55 8.52
N PRO A 73 -0.56 -5.34 9.84
CA PRO A 73 0.76 -5.45 10.47
C PRO A 73 1.34 -6.87 10.44
N GLY A 74 0.49 -7.90 10.37
CA GLY A 74 0.91 -9.30 10.35
C GLY A 74 1.50 -9.79 9.03
N ILE A 75 1.50 -8.98 7.97
CA ILE A 75 2.09 -9.30 6.66
C ILE A 75 3.07 -8.23 6.16
N ALA A 76 3.47 -7.30 7.05
CA ALA A 76 4.17 -6.10 6.63
C ALA A 76 5.58 -6.37 6.08
N ASP A 77 6.28 -7.36 6.64
CA ASP A 77 7.61 -7.76 6.17
C ASP A 77 7.51 -8.57 4.88
N GLU A 78 6.57 -9.51 4.78
CA GLU A 78 6.32 -10.29 3.56
C GLU A 78 5.93 -9.39 2.38
N LEU A 79 5.08 -8.38 2.61
CA LEU A 79 4.71 -7.43 1.56
C LEU A 79 5.92 -6.60 1.12
N ARG A 80 6.72 -6.10 2.06
CA ARG A 80 7.92 -5.31 1.74
C ARG A 80 8.90 -6.12 0.89
N ASP A 81 9.16 -7.36 1.27
CA ASP A 81 10.06 -8.25 0.54
C ASP A 81 9.52 -8.58 -0.86
N ALA A 82 8.21 -8.85 -0.98
CA ALA A 82 7.57 -9.12 -2.27
C ALA A 82 7.62 -7.91 -3.22
N LEU A 83 7.41 -6.69 -2.70
CA LEU A 83 7.50 -5.46 -3.49
C LEU A 83 8.94 -5.16 -3.91
N ALA A 84 9.91 -5.33 -3.01
CA ALA A 84 11.33 -5.19 -3.31
C ALA A 84 11.77 -6.19 -4.39
N GLY A 85 11.36 -7.46 -4.28
CA GLY A 85 11.58 -8.48 -5.30
C GLY A 85 10.93 -8.15 -6.65
N ALA A 86 9.83 -7.39 -6.63
CA ALA A 86 9.10 -6.95 -7.82
C ALA A 86 9.54 -5.60 -8.42
N GLY A 87 10.54 -4.95 -7.79
CA GLY A 87 11.19 -3.72 -8.24
C GLY A 87 10.72 -2.43 -7.58
N MET A 88 9.92 -2.49 -6.52
CA MET A 88 9.47 -1.33 -5.72
C MET A 88 10.15 -1.34 -4.36
N ASP A 89 10.90 -0.28 -4.05
CA ASP A 89 11.51 -0.05 -2.74
C ASP A 89 10.65 0.93 -1.93
N LEU A 90 10.25 0.55 -0.72
CA LEU A 90 9.28 1.26 0.14
C LEU A 90 9.93 2.20 1.16
#